data_AF-A0A5B7CTN6-F1
#
_entry.id   AF-A0A5B7CTN6-F1
#
_cell.length_a   1.000
_cell.length_b   1.000
_cell.length_c   1.000
_cell.angle_alpha   90.00
_cell.angle_beta   90.00
_cell.angle_gamma   90.00
#
_symmetry.space_group_name_H-M   'P 1'
#
loop_
_entity.id
_entity.type
_entity.pdbx_description
1 polymer ?
#
loop_
_entity_poly.entity_id
_entity_poly.type
_entity_poly.pdbx_seq_one_letter_code
_entity_poly.pdbx_strand_id
1 'polypeptide(L)'
;MMCPQAATNENTTPEEMLEHITSMWADKLALVSSEERRKLCALGLAYLCGSGWPPVMKVWPAAITAIVEVVYDVTVEDSTQDKLVINGGRMAYVVLGTEHTMRQQAVEQRDPVYTTSLREFLGQQMKRLQESTSPATIMTLAQDLEEGCRKVLEELWSHGAKSHQYCCLTWGETPGPVWRCVML
;
A
#
# COMPACT_ATOMS: atom_id res chain seq x y z
N MET A 1 42.56 -14.26 12.58
CA MET A 1 41.43 -13.39 12.24
C MET A 1 40.41 -14.28 11.53
N MET A 2 39.43 -14.78 12.27
CA MET A 2 38.43 -15.73 11.75
C MET A 2 37.29 -14.93 11.12
N CYS A 3 37.01 -15.18 9.85
CA CYS A 3 35.76 -14.73 9.23
C CYS A 3 34.60 -15.51 9.88
N PRO A 4 33.49 -14.86 10.29
CA PRO A 4 32.30 -15.61 10.65
C PRO A 4 31.76 -16.24 9.37
N GLN A 5 31.74 -17.57 9.33
CA GLN A 5 30.94 -18.30 8.35
C GLN A 5 29.47 -17.94 8.61
N ALA A 6 28.87 -17.17 7.71
CA ALA A 6 27.42 -17.09 7.63
C ALA A 6 26.93 -18.49 7.26
N ALA A 7 26.46 -19.23 8.27
CA ALA A 7 25.76 -20.48 8.08
C ALA A 7 24.52 -20.19 7.23
N THR A 8 24.57 -20.53 5.95
CA THR A 8 23.39 -20.65 5.11
C THR A 8 22.61 -21.85 5.63
N ASN A 9 21.48 -21.60 6.27
CA ASN A 9 20.57 -22.65 6.70
C ASN A 9 19.99 -23.30 5.42
N GLU A 10 20.51 -24.47 5.03
CA GLU A 10 20.18 -25.17 3.77
C GLU A 10 18.76 -25.78 3.71
N ASN A 11 17.79 -25.25 4.47
CA ASN A 11 16.42 -25.79 4.49
C ASN A 11 15.30 -24.72 4.47
N THR A 12 15.60 -23.45 4.20
CA THR A 12 14.56 -22.41 4.16
C THR A 12 13.66 -22.60 2.94
N THR A 13 12.38 -22.87 3.18
CA THR A 13 11.37 -22.98 2.13
C THR A 13 11.16 -21.62 1.45
N PRO A 14 10.72 -21.59 0.17
CA PRO A 14 10.44 -20.32 -0.52
C PRO A 14 9.38 -19.48 0.21
N GLU A 15 8.48 -20.11 0.96
CA GLU A 15 7.47 -19.46 1.79
C GLU A 15 8.09 -18.77 3.01
N GLU A 16 8.97 -19.45 3.75
CA GLU A 16 9.71 -18.86 4.87
C GLU A 16 10.63 -17.73 4.42
N MET A 17 11.26 -17.86 3.24
CA MET A 17 12.06 -16.78 2.65
C MET A 17 11.20 -15.56 2.37
N LEU A 18 10.01 -15.73 1.77
CA LEU A 18 9.11 -14.63 1.47
C LEU A 18 8.59 -13.96 2.74
N GLU A 19 8.23 -14.75 3.75
CA GLU A 19 7.86 -14.25 5.08
C GLU A 19 8.97 -13.38 5.67
N HIS A 20 10.21 -13.88 5.66
CA HIS A 20 11.37 -13.17 6.20
C HIS A 20 11.69 -11.89 5.42
N ILE A 21 11.67 -11.94 4.08
CA ILE A 21 11.90 -10.77 3.22
C ILE A 21 10.81 -9.72 3.45
N THR A 22 9.54 -10.13 3.57
CA THR A 22 8.42 -9.22 3.77
C THR A 22 8.47 -8.57 5.16
N SER A 23 8.80 -9.34 6.20
CA SER A 23 9.05 -8.82 7.54
C SER A 23 10.19 -7.80 7.54
N MET A 24 11.34 -8.15 6.95
CA MET A 24 12.47 -7.21 6.85
C MET A 24 12.11 -5.97 6.03
N TRP A 25 11.33 -6.11 4.96
CA TRP A 25 10.87 -4.96 4.19
C TRP A 25 10.05 -4.02 5.06
N ALA A 26 9.05 -4.52 5.78
CA ALA A 26 8.24 -3.72 6.70
C ALA A 26 9.12 -3.01 7.75
N ASP A 27 10.03 -3.73 8.42
CA ASP A 27 10.91 -3.18 9.46
C ASP A 27 11.87 -2.10 8.94
N LYS A 28 12.33 -2.24 7.70
CA LYS A 28 13.32 -1.32 7.10
C LYS A 28 12.69 -0.20 6.29
N LEU A 29 11.36 -0.20 6.11
CA LEU A 29 10.66 0.82 5.33
C LEU A 29 10.89 2.23 5.88
N ALA A 30 10.87 2.39 7.21
CA ALA A 30 11.13 3.66 7.89
C ALA A 30 12.55 4.20 7.68
N LEU A 31 13.52 3.36 7.31
CA LEU A 31 14.91 3.76 7.09
C LEU A 31 15.15 4.36 5.69
N VAL A 32 14.17 4.24 4.77
CA VAL A 32 14.30 4.77 3.41
C VAL A 32 14.18 6.30 3.43
N SER A 33 15.29 7.02 3.27
CA SER A 33 15.32 8.48 3.51
C SER A 33 14.53 9.32 2.50
N SER A 34 14.48 8.92 1.22
CA SER A 34 13.70 9.63 0.19
C SER A 34 12.22 9.25 0.33
N GLU A 35 11.36 10.26 0.45
CA GLU A 35 9.91 10.08 0.56
C GLU A 35 9.34 9.40 -0.70
N GLU A 36 9.87 9.73 -1.88
CA GLU A 36 9.48 9.13 -3.16
C GLU A 36 9.76 7.63 -3.18
N ARG A 37 10.99 7.24 -2.77
CA ARG A 37 11.38 5.83 -2.69
C ARG A 37 10.60 5.09 -1.62
N ARG A 38 10.36 5.73 -0.47
CA ARG A 38 9.58 5.17 0.62
C ARG A 38 8.13 4.91 0.19
N LYS A 39 7.51 5.86 -0.52
CA LYS A 39 6.18 5.70 -1.13
C LYS A 39 6.17 4.56 -2.15
N LEU A 40 7.17 4.48 -3.03
CA LEU A 40 7.26 3.38 -4.00
C LEU A 40 7.37 2.01 -3.33
N CYS A 41 8.21 1.91 -2.31
CA CYS A 41 8.35 0.71 -1.49
C CYS A 41 7.02 0.36 -0.79
N ALA A 42 6.31 1.34 -0.25
CA ALA A 42 5.01 1.14 0.38
C ALA A 42 3.94 0.69 -0.63
N LEU A 43 3.94 1.21 -1.86
CA LEU A 43 3.06 0.75 -2.93
C LEU A 43 3.31 -0.73 -3.27
N GLY A 44 4.58 -1.12 -3.38
CA GLY A 44 4.95 -2.52 -3.61
C GLY A 44 4.51 -3.44 -2.48
N LEU A 45 4.74 -3.02 -1.23
CA LEU A 45 4.33 -3.79 -0.05
C LEU A 45 2.79 -3.89 0.06
N ALA A 46 2.07 -2.80 -0.24
CA ALA A 46 0.61 -2.80 -0.27
C ALA A 46 0.05 -3.78 -1.32
N TYR A 47 0.68 -3.88 -2.49
CA TYR A 47 0.31 -4.85 -3.52
C TYR A 47 0.50 -6.30 -3.04
N LEU A 48 1.59 -6.60 -2.33
CA LEU A 48 1.83 -7.91 -1.73
C LEU A 48 0.76 -8.24 -0.68
N CYS A 49 0.44 -7.29 0.21
CA CYS A 49 -0.61 -7.45 1.22
C CYS A 49 -1.98 -7.68 0.58
N GLY A 50 -2.28 -7.02 -0.56
CA GLY A 50 -3.52 -7.22 -1.31
C GLY A 50 -3.62 -8.55 -2.04
N SER A 51 -2.50 -9.25 -2.25
CA SER A 51 -2.46 -10.51 -2.99
C SER A 51 -2.89 -11.71 -2.15
N GLY A 52 -2.95 -11.60 -0.82
CA GLY A 52 -3.46 -12.65 0.07
C GLY A 52 -2.55 -13.86 0.22
N TRP A 53 -1.25 -13.73 -0.06
CA TRP A 53 -0.33 -14.88 -0.03
C TRP A 53 -0.09 -15.33 1.42
N PRO A 54 -0.21 -16.64 1.74
CA PRO A 54 -0.13 -17.12 3.12
C PRO A 54 1.11 -16.66 3.91
N PRO A 55 2.33 -16.63 3.33
CA PRO A 55 3.51 -16.13 4.05
C PRO A 55 3.44 -14.63 4.35
N VAL A 56 2.84 -13.84 3.47
CA VAL A 56 2.63 -12.40 3.66
C VAL A 56 1.56 -12.16 4.73
N MET A 57 0.53 -13.01 4.80
CA MET A 57 -0.54 -12.87 5.79
C MET A 57 -0.04 -13.02 7.24
N LYS A 58 1.03 -13.78 7.47
CA LYS A 58 1.63 -13.93 8.81
C LYS A 58 2.27 -12.63 9.32
N VAL A 59 2.80 -11.80 8.42
CA VAL A 59 3.48 -10.54 8.74
C VAL A 59 2.64 -9.32 8.34
N TRP A 60 1.38 -9.56 7.97
CA TRP A 60 0.49 -8.55 7.43
C TRP A 60 0.23 -7.39 8.39
N PRO A 61 0.03 -7.61 9.72
CA PRO A 61 -0.15 -6.48 10.64
C PRO A 61 1.05 -5.53 10.65
N ALA A 62 2.27 -6.06 10.71
CA ALA A 62 3.50 -5.26 10.68
C ALA A 62 3.67 -4.53 9.34
N ALA A 63 3.37 -5.20 8.22
CA ALA A 63 3.43 -4.59 6.89
C ALA A 63 2.41 -3.45 6.73
N ILE A 64 1.18 -3.63 7.20
CA ILE A 64 0.15 -2.59 7.16
C ILE A 64 0.52 -1.41 8.04
N THR A 65 1.01 -1.64 9.26
CA THR A 65 1.46 -0.55 10.14
C THR A 65 2.52 0.28 9.44
N ALA A 66 3.55 -0.36 8.87
CA ALA A 66 4.60 0.33 8.13
C ALA A 66 4.04 1.11 6.92
N ILE A 67 3.08 0.56 6.17
CA ILE A 67 2.45 1.28 5.06
C ILE A 67 1.65 2.49 5.56
N VAL A 68 0.88 2.34 6.64
CA VAL A 68 0.05 3.42 7.20
C VAL A 68 0.92 4.56 7.73
N GLU A 69 2.06 4.25 8.35
CA GLU A 69 3.06 5.27 8.72
C GLU A 69 3.52 6.07 7.49
N VAL A 70 3.84 5.38 6.38
CA VAL A 70 4.20 6.06 5.13
C VAL A 70 3.02 6.87 4.57
N VAL A 71 1.78 6.40 4.71
CA VAL A 71 0.59 7.18 4.34
C VAL A 71 0.57 8.49 5.12
N TYR A 72 0.78 8.47 6.43
CA TYR A 72 0.85 9.69 7.23
C TYR A 72 2.02 10.59 6.82
N ASP A 73 3.20 10.02 6.57
CA ASP A 73 4.37 10.79 6.11
C ASP A 73 4.12 11.53 4.78
N VAL A 74 3.40 10.92 3.83
CA VAL A 74 3.15 11.49 2.51
C VAL A 74 1.84 12.28 2.42
N THR A 75 1.00 12.26 3.46
CA THR A 75 -0.24 13.03 3.47
C THR A 75 0.03 14.46 3.91
N VAL A 76 -0.60 15.44 3.26
CA VAL A 76 -0.54 16.85 3.69
C VAL A 76 -1.24 17.00 5.06
N GLU A 77 -0.65 17.76 5.97
CA GLU A 77 -1.24 18.06 7.29
C GLU A 77 -2.70 18.56 7.14
N ASP A 78 -3.60 18.03 7.97
CA ASP A 78 -5.05 18.30 7.96
C ASP A 78 -5.80 17.98 6.65
N SER A 79 -5.19 17.21 5.75
CA SER A 79 -5.79 16.77 4.48
C SER A 79 -5.73 15.25 4.33
N THR A 80 -6.39 14.74 3.29
CA THR A 80 -6.23 13.34 2.83
C THR A 80 -5.45 13.27 1.51
N GLN A 81 -4.95 14.41 1.04
CA GLN A 81 -4.20 14.51 -0.20
C GLN A 81 -2.75 14.06 -0.03
N ASP A 82 -2.32 13.23 -0.96
CA ASP A 82 -0.94 12.76 -1.07
C ASP A 82 -0.06 13.86 -1.69
N LYS A 83 0.89 14.38 -0.91
CA LYS A 83 1.72 15.55 -1.24
C LYS A 83 2.65 15.30 -2.43
N LEU A 84 2.90 14.05 -2.78
CA LEU A 84 3.75 13.65 -3.90
C LEU A 84 2.96 13.51 -5.20
N VAL A 85 1.63 13.32 -5.15
CA VAL A 85 0.82 13.19 -6.37
C VAL A 85 0.76 14.54 -7.09
N ILE A 86 1.11 14.53 -8.39
CA ILE A 86 1.06 15.72 -9.23
C ILE A 86 -0.41 15.97 -9.60
N ASN A 87 -1.13 16.71 -8.75
CA ASN A 87 -2.49 17.17 -9.04
C ASN A 87 -2.47 18.32 -10.06
N GLY A 88 -2.05 18.07 -11.30
CA GLY A 88 -2.16 18.98 -12.47
C GLY A 88 -1.61 20.41 -12.33
N GLY A 89 -1.04 20.76 -11.18
CA GLY A 89 -0.85 22.13 -10.72
C GLY A 89 0.45 22.34 -9.95
N ARG A 90 1.31 21.31 -9.85
CA ARG A 90 2.75 21.55 -9.69
C ARG A 90 3.18 22.21 -10.99
N MET A 91 3.08 23.54 -10.95
CA MET A 91 3.49 24.47 -11.98
C MET A 91 4.69 23.88 -12.69
N ALA A 92 4.52 23.73 -14.01
CA ALA A 92 5.63 23.88 -14.93
C ALA A 92 6.39 25.13 -14.50
N TYR A 93 7.37 24.98 -13.61
CA TYR A 93 8.61 25.68 -13.81
C TYR A 93 9.01 25.20 -15.20
N VAL A 94 8.60 25.99 -16.18
CA VAL A 94 9.18 26.03 -17.52
C VAL A 94 10.62 26.46 -17.28
N VAL A 95 11.40 25.57 -16.68
CA VAL A 95 12.82 25.53 -16.89
C VAL A 95 12.91 25.37 -18.39
N LEU A 96 13.59 26.30 -19.04
CA LEU A 96 14.13 26.14 -20.38
C LEU A 96 15.08 24.93 -20.35
N GLY A 97 14.50 23.75 -20.18
CA GLY A 97 15.18 22.49 -20.02
C GLY A 97 15.60 22.04 -21.39
N THR A 98 16.85 21.58 -21.49
CA THR A 98 17.31 20.86 -22.67
C THR A 98 16.34 19.72 -23.00
N GLU A 99 16.33 19.25 -24.25
CA GLU A 99 15.48 18.13 -24.68
C GLU A 99 15.60 16.90 -23.74
N HIS A 100 16.79 16.68 -23.16
CA HIS A 100 17.03 15.65 -22.16
C HIS A 100 16.18 15.85 -20.89
N THR A 101 16.09 17.07 -20.37
CA THR A 101 15.30 17.41 -19.18
C THR A 101 13.81 17.19 -19.44
N MET A 102 13.32 17.54 -20.64
CA MET A 102 11.92 17.29 -21.03
C MET A 102 11.62 15.79 -21.10
N ARG A 103 12.53 14.98 -21.66
CA ARG A 103 12.38 13.51 -21.68
C ARG A 103 12.39 12.92 -20.29
N GLN A 104 13.25 13.41 -19.40
CA GLN A 104 13.31 12.94 -18.01
C GLN A 104 12.02 13.27 -17.25
N GLN A 105 11.51 14.49 -17.38
CA GLN A 105 10.21 14.88 -16.81
C GLN A 105 9.04 14.06 -17.38
N ALA A 106 9.06 13.73 -18.67
CA ALA A 106 8.04 12.89 -19.29
C ALA A 106 8.07 11.44 -18.76
N VAL A 107 9.23 10.94 -18.33
CA VAL A 107 9.36 9.64 -17.65
C VAL A 107 8.87 9.74 -16.20
N GLU A 108 9.24 10.79 -15.48
CA GLU A 108 8.80 11.04 -14.10
C GLU A 108 7.27 11.15 -14.00
N GLN A 109 6.61 11.77 -14.99
CA GLN A 109 5.13 11.82 -15.06
C GLN A 109 4.45 10.45 -15.22
N ARG A 110 5.19 9.39 -15.53
CA ARG A 110 4.67 8.02 -15.64
C ARG A 110 4.96 7.17 -14.40
N ASP A 111 5.73 7.70 -13.45
CA ASP A 111 6.09 6.99 -12.24
C ASP A 111 4.86 6.88 -11.31
N PRO A 112 4.54 5.68 -10.77
CA PRO A 112 3.46 5.49 -9.80
C PRO A 112 3.60 6.39 -8.57
N VAL A 113 4.81 6.80 -8.18
CA VAL A 113 5.03 7.72 -7.07
C VAL A 113 4.29 9.05 -7.25
N TYR A 114 4.22 9.56 -8.47
CA TYR A 114 3.63 10.87 -8.76
C TYR A 114 2.20 10.79 -9.33
N THR A 115 1.76 9.60 -9.70
CA THR A 115 0.46 9.37 -10.36
C THR A 115 -0.53 8.62 -9.48
N THR A 116 -0.06 7.89 -8.47
CA THR A 116 -0.90 7.04 -7.61
C THR A 116 -0.90 7.57 -6.18
N SER A 117 -2.09 7.79 -5.62
CA SER A 117 -2.24 8.07 -4.18
C SER A 117 -2.04 6.78 -3.39
N LEU A 118 -1.09 6.78 -2.45
CA LEU A 118 -0.80 5.58 -1.64
C LEU A 118 -2.03 5.14 -0.84
N ARG A 119 -2.76 6.11 -0.28
CA ARG A 119 -3.98 5.87 0.50
C ARG A 119 -5.08 5.20 -0.35
N GLU A 120 -5.32 5.71 -1.55
CA GLU A 120 -6.33 5.14 -2.46
C GLU A 120 -5.92 3.75 -2.95
N PHE A 121 -4.64 3.58 -3.32
CA PHE A 121 -4.11 2.31 -3.77
C PHE A 121 -4.19 1.24 -2.68
N LEU A 122 -3.84 1.59 -1.43
CA LEU A 122 -3.99 0.69 -0.29
C LEU A 122 -5.46 0.25 -0.15
N GLY A 123 -6.42 1.17 -0.23
CA GLY A 123 -7.84 0.83 -0.21
C GLY A 123 -8.24 -0.16 -1.30
N GLN A 124 -7.72 -0.01 -2.53
CA GLN A 124 -7.95 -0.96 -3.62
C GLN A 124 -7.35 -2.34 -3.34
N GLN A 125 -6.13 -2.40 -2.80
CA GLN A 125 -5.48 -3.67 -2.44
C GLN A 125 -6.22 -4.38 -1.31
N MET A 126 -6.73 -3.63 -0.32
CA MET A 126 -7.51 -4.20 0.76
C MET A 126 -8.87 -4.74 0.30
N LYS A 127 -9.51 -4.06 -0.65
CA LYS A 127 -10.73 -4.57 -1.29
C LYS A 127 -10.46 -5.87 -2.05
N ARG A 128 -9.36 -5.93 -2.82
CA ARG A 128 -8.95 -7.16 -3.52
C ARG A 128 -8.69 -8.32 -2.54
N LEU A 129 -8.09 -8.03 -1.39
CA LEU A 129 -7.92 -9.01 -0.33
C LEU A 129 -9.28 -9.50 0.21
N GLN A 130 -10.23 -8.60 0.42
CA GLN A 130 -11.60 -8.94 0.85
C GLN A 130 -12.36 -9.81 -0.13
N GLU A 131 -12.18 -9.59 -1.44
CA GLU A 131 -12.85 -10.39 -2.48
C GLU A 131 -12.28 -11.81 -2.57
N SER A 132 -11.02 -12.01 -2.19
CA SER A 132 -10.31 -13.28 -2.31
C SER A 132 -10.22 -14.08 -1.02
N THR A 133 -10.47 -13.45 0.13
CA THR A 133 -10.22 -14.03 1.46
C THR A 133 -11.48 -14.03 2.31
N SER A 134 -11.62 -15.04 3.18
CA SER A 134 -12.77 -15.12 4.07
C SER A 134 -12.82 -13.92 5.04
N PRO A 135 -14.01 -13.38 5.34
CA PRO A 135 -14.13 -12.27 6.27
C PRO A 135 -13.61 -12.59 7.67
N ALA A 136 -13.77 -13.84 8.13
CA ALA A 136 -13.26 -14.28 9.42
C ALA A 136 -11.73 -14.14 9.51
N THR A 137 -11.01 -14.52 8.45
CA THR A 137 -9.55 -14.36 8.38
C THR A 137 -9.14 -12.89 8.44
N ILE A 138 -9.86 -12.02 7.74
CA ILE A 138 -9.58 -10.57 7.72
C ILE A 138 -9.82 -9.95 9.10
N MET A 139 -10.88 -10.37 9.80
CA MET A 139 -11.15 -9.92 11.16
C MET A 139 -10.03 -10.35 12.12
N THR A 140 -9.53 -11.59 12.01
CA THR A 140 -8.38 -12.03 12.82
C THR A 140 -7.14 -11.17 12.56
N LEU A 141 -6.83 -10.89 11.29
CA LEU A 141 -5.67 -10.07 10.94
C LEU A 141 -5.81 -8.62 11.43
N ALA A 142 -7.01 -8.07 11.40
CA ALA A 142 -7.27 -6.70 11.84
C ALA A 142 -7.23 -6.55 13.37
N GLN A 143 -7.41 -7.63 14.14
CA GLN A 143 -7.33 -7.61 15.60
C GLN A 143 -5.92 -7.33 16.10
N ASP A 144 -4.91 -7.77 15.36
CA ASP A 144 -3.50 -7.61 15.71
C ASP A 144 -2.94 -6.23 15.32
N LEU A 145 -3.75 -5.38 14.67
CA LEU A 145 -3.36 -4.02 14.32
C LEU A 145 -3.53 -3.04 15.48
N GLU A 146 -2.61 -2.08 15.54
CA GLU A 146 -2.75 -0.90 16.37
C GLU A 146 -4.00 -0.09 16.01
N GLU A 147 -4.58 0.57 17.00
CA GLU A 147 -5.85 1.31 16.89
C GLU A 147 -5.83 2.38 15.79
N GLY A 148 -4.71 3.09 15.63
CA GLY A 148 -4.55 4.10 14.58
C GLY A 148 -4.61 3.50 13.18
N CYS A 149 -3.90 2.39 12.96
CA CYS A 149 -3.88 1.67 11.69
C CYS A 149 -5.25 1.05 11.36
N ARG A 150 -5.93 0.52 12.38
CA ARG A 150 -7.27 -0.05 12.25
C ARG A 150 -8.28 0.98 11.77
N LYS A 151 -8.28 2.18 12.35
CA LYS A 151 -9.17 3.29 11.90
C LYS A 151 -8.93 3.67 10.44
N VAL A 152 -7.67 3.79 10.03
CA VAL A 152 -7.34 4.08 8.62
C VAL A 152 -7.89 2.99 7.69
N LEU A 153 -7.74 1.72 8.06
CA LEU A 153 -8.30 0.61 7.27
C LEU A 153 -9.82 0.61 7.23
N GLU A 154 -10.50 0.86 8.35
CA GLU A 154 -11.95 0.94 8.41
C GLU A 154 -12.49 2.09 7.54
N GLU A 155 -11.81 3.24 7.54
CA GLU A 155 -12.13 4.35 6.65
C GLU A 155 -11.97 3.95 5.18
N LEU A 156 -10.88 3.27 4.83
CA LEU A 156 -10.62 2.80 3.47
C LEU A 156 -11.65 1.76 3.01
N TRP A 157 -12.01 0.81 3.87
CA TRP A 157 -13.06 -0.18 3.62
C TRP A 157 -14.44 0.47 3.44
N SER A 158 -14.74 1.49 4.25
CA SER A 158 -16.01 2.21 4.18
C SER A 158 -16.14 3.08 2.91
N HIS A 159 -15.03 3.65 2.43
CA HIS A 159 -15.02 4.48 1.22
C HIS A 159 -14.94 3.67 -0.09
N GLY A 160 -14.38 2.46 -0.06
CA GLY A 160 -14.36 1.54 -1.20
C GLY A 160 -15.77 1.17 -1.71
N ALA A 161 -16.79 1.25 -0.86
CA ALA A 161 -18.20 1.06 -1.24
C ALA A 161 -18.78 2.19 -2.10
N LYS A 162 -18.21 3.40 -2.04
CA LYS A 162 -18.73 4.59 -2.77
C LYS A 162 -18.03 4.83 -4.12
N SER A 163 -16.79 4.36 -4.28
CA SER A 163 -15.98 4.65 -5.47
C SER A 163 -16.45 3.94 -6.74
N HIS A 164 -17.17 2.81 -6.63
CA HIS A 164 -17.74 2.12 -7.79
C HIS A 164 -18.97 2.80 -8.41
N GLN A 165 -19.55 3.83 -7.77
CA GLN A 165 -20.67 4.54 -8.39
C GLN A 165 -20.23 5.43 -9.57
N TYR A 166 -18.92 5.74 -9.67
CA TYR A 166 -18.38 6.55 -10.77
C TYR A 166 -17.64 5.74 -11.85
N CYS A 167 -17.34 4.46 -11.63
CA CYS A 167 -16.62 3.62 -12.60
C CYS A 167 -17.46 2.49 -13.24
N CYS A 168 -18.67 2.21 -12.72
CA CYS A 168 -19.55 1.12 -13.22
C CYS A 168 -20.73 1.61 -14.10
N LEU A 169 -20.62 2.76 -14.77
CA LEU A 169 -21.68 3.22 -15.70
C LEU A 169 -21.75 2.42 -17.02
N THR A 170 -21.03 1.32 -17.18
CA THR A 170 -21.30 0.37 -18.27
C THR A 170 -21.27 -1.06 -17.76
N TRP A 171 -22.47 -1.67 -17.77
CA TRP A 171 -22.80 -3.09 -17.60
C TRP A 171 -23.08 -3.60 -16.17
N GLY A 172 -24.37 -3.59 -15.83
CA GLY A 172 -25.11 -4.81 -15.45
C GLY A 172 -24.89 -5.39 -14.04
N GLU A 173 -25.88 -5.11 -13.17
CA GLU A 173 -26.37 -5.92 -12.04
C GLU A 173 -25.49 -6.11 -10.79
N THR A 174 -26.08 -5.74 -9.65
CA THR A 174 -25.53 -5.82 -8.28
C THR A 174 -25.94 -7.11 -7.56
N PRO A 175 -25.22 -7.49 -6.50
CA PRO A 175 -25.85 -7.39 -5.18
C PRO A 175 -24.96 -6.72 -4.13
N GLY A 176 -25.60 -5.97 -3.23
CA GLY A 176 -24.94 -5.13 -2.22
C GLY A 176 -24.30 -5.88 -1.04
N PRO A 177 -23.50 -5.17 -0.20
CA PRO A 177 -22.75 -5.80 0.88
C PRO A 177 -23.57 -6.04 2.16
N VAL A 178 -23.35 -7.22 2.74
CA VAL A 178 -24.02 -7.87 3.89
C VAL A 178 -23.61 -7.27 5.27
N TRP A 179 -22.69 -6.30 5.30
CA TRP A 179 -21.99 -5.93 6.53
C TRP A 179 -22.73 -5.00 7.50
N ARG A 180 -23.91 -4.47 7.13
CA ARG A 180 -24.68 -3.59 8.03
C ARG A 180 -25.43 -4.30 9.16
N CYS A 181 -25.45 -5.63 9.20
CA CYS A 181 -26.27 -6.38 10.15
C CYS A 181 -25.52 -7.03 11.33
N VAL A 182 -24.20 -6.88 11.48
CA VAL A 182 -23.43 -7.64 12.50
C VAL A 182 -22.76 -6.73 13.56
N MET A 183 -23.20 -5.48 13.70
CA MET A 183 -22.84 -4.63 14.84
C MET A 183 -24.07 -3.97 15.46
N LEU A 184 -25.03 -4.80 15.87
CA LEU A 184 -26.02 -4.49 16.90
C LEU A 184 -26.16 -5.71 17.82
#